data_AF-A0A0W0FNI6-F1
#
_entry.id   AF-A0A0W0FNI6-F1
#
_cell.length_a   1.000
_cell.length_b   1.000
_cell.length_c   1.000
_cell.angle_alpha   90.00
_cell.angle_beta   90.00
_cell.angle_gamma   90.00
#
_symmetry.space_group_name_H-M   'P 1'
#
loop_
_entity.id
_entity.type
_entity.pdbx_description
1 polymer ?
#
loop_
_entity_poly.entity_id
_entity_poly.type
_entity_poly.pdbx_seq_one_letter_code
_entity_poly.pdbx_strand_id
1 'polypeptide(L)'
;MSSPIEGPAFRPFYQPRTFYPVSKRSWDRPIDHVSDKHAGTLKRLDLRAGYVRKLTMKCLFDKCCHLEELSVGTCRNSVSSSSFLVMRQNYLGFTRQFELRTLKKGAYGAIVTEDVSAILNGVTSLRRLIINDDEWEGSWALATTGGLCYNVKQLEPQRKNLWALPF
;
A
#
# COMPACT_ATOMS: atom_id res chain seq x y z
N MET A 1 -4.36 43.02 0.52
CA MET A 1 -4.54 41.61 0.95
C MET A 1 -4.35 40.74 -0.28
N SER A 2 -3.16 40.16 -0.42
CA SER A 2 -2.74 39.38 -1.58
C SER A 2 -3.00 37.91 -1.30
N SER A 3 -3.86 37.27 -2.09
CA SER A 3 -4.10 35.83 -2.01
C SER A 3 -2.80 35.07 -2.30
N PRO A 4 -2.48 33.99 -1.56
CA PRO A 4 -1.34 33.16 -1.89
C PRO A 4 -1.59 32.49 -3.24
N ILE A 5 -0.68 32.71 -4.18
CA ILE A 5 -0.68 32.05 -5.48
C ILE A 5 -0.38 30.57 -5.19
N GLU A 6 -1.42 29.73 -5.20
CA GLU A 6 -1.25 28.27 -5.23
C GLU A 6 -0.53 27.93 -6.53
N GLY A 7 0.80 27.78 -6.45
CA GLY A 7 1.58 27.27 -7.57
C GLY A 7 1.02 25.91 -7.96
N PRO A 8 0.79 25.64 -9.25
CA PRO A 8 0.31 24.33 -9.68
C PRO A 8 1.28 23.28 -9.15
N ALA A 9 0.81 22.43 -8.24
CA ALA A 9 1.59 21.33 -7.70
C ALA A 9 1.92 20.39 -8.85
N PHE A 10 3.06 20.63 -9.50
CA PHE A 10 3.56 19.80 -10.57
C PHE A 10 3.88 18.44 -9.95
N ARG A 11 2.96 17.50 -10.12
CA ARG A 11 3.16 16.09 -9.80
C ARG A 11 3.42 15.37 -11.11
N PRO A 12 4.67 15.39 -11.64
CA PRO A 12 4.98 14.89 -12.99
C PRO A 12 4.60 13.42 -13.21
N PHE A 13 4.37 12.67 -12.14
CA PHE A 13 4.00 11.26 -12.18
C PHE A 13 2.59 10.97 -11.66
N TYR A 14 1.79 12.01 -11.36
CA TYR A 14 0.38 11.83 -11.04
C TYR A 14 -0.37 11.56 -12.34
N GLN A 15 -0.42 10.29 -12.72
CA GLN A 15 -1.50 9.89 -13.60
C GLN A 15 -2.80 10.10 -12.81
N PRO A 16 -3.80 10.79 -13.40
CA PRO A 16 -5.17 10.74 -12.89
C PRO A 16 -5.53 9.29 -12.59
N ARG A 17 -6.46 9.05 -11.65
CA ARG A 17 -6.98 7.71 -11.35
C ARG A 17 -7.64 7.13 -12.61
N THR A 18 -6.85 6.63 -13.55
CA THR A 18 -7.35 6.06 -14.79
C THR A 18 -7.89 4.70 -14.44
N PHE A 19 -9.16 4.46 -14.78
CA PHE A 19 -9.86 3.20 -14.54
C PHE A 19 -9.13 1.97 -15.11
N TYR A 20 -8.28 2.18 -16.12
CA TYR A 20 -7.53 1.15 -16.82
C TYR A 20 -6.07 1.58 -16.99
N PRO A 21 -5.22 1.43 -15.96
CA PRO A 21 -3.79 1.67 -16.15
C PRO A 21 -3.26 0.64 -17.15
N VAL A 22 -2.82 1.10 -18.33
CA VAL A 22 -2.06 0.28 -19.28
C VAL A 22 -0.89 -0.33 -18.51
N SER A 23 -0.63 -1.63 -18.68
CA SER A 23 0.47 -2.30 -17.98
C SER A 23 1.79 -1.62 -18.32
N LYS A 24 2.27 -0.77 -17.42
CA LYS A 24 3.52 -0.04 -17.62
C LYS A 24 4.70 -1.01 -17.56
N ARG A 25 5.82 -0.59 -18.16
CA ARG A 25 7.13 -1.23 -17.97
C ARG A 25 7.33 -1.52 -16.48
N SER A 26 7.89 -2.69 -16.16
CA SER A 26 8.14 -3.03 -14.77
C SER A 26 9.11 -2.03 -14.14
N TRP A 27 8.86 -1.68 -12.88
CA TRP A 27 9.72 -0.77 -12.11
C TRP A 27 10.81 -1.50 -11.35
N ASP A 28 11.05 -2.78 -11.66
CA ASP A 28 11.93 -3.61 -10.86
C ASP A 28 13.37 -3.11 -10.87
N ARG A 29 13.92 -2.75 -12.04
CA ARG A 29 15.30 -2.23 -12.13
C ARG A 29 15.51 -0.91 -11.36
N PRO A 30 14.63 0.10 -11.48
CA PRO A 30 14.69 1.27 -10.60
C PRO A 30 14.65 0.91 -9.11
N ILE A 31 13.81 -0.04 -8.72
CA ILE A 31 13.66 -0.44 -7.32
C ILE A 31 14.90 -1.17 -6.82
N ASP A 32 15.49 -2.04 -7.63
CA ASP A 32 16.75 -2.71 -7.31
C ASP A 32 17.85 -1.66 -7.06
N HIS A 33 17.97 -0.67 -7.95
CA HIS A 33 18.94 0.42 -7.78
C HIS A 33 18.70 1.23 -6.52
N VAL A 34 17.45 1.63 -6.25
CA VAL A 34 17.09 2.40 -5.06
C VAL A 34 17.35 1.59 -3.80
N SER A 35 17.02 0.30 -3.81
CA SER A 35 17.26 -0.60 -2.67
C SER A 35 18.76 -0.76 -2.42
N ASP A 36 19.58 -0.87 -3.46
CA ASP A 36 21.03 -1.02 -3.32
C ASP A 36 21.72 0.26 -2.83
N LYS A 37 21.28 1.43 -3.29
CA LYS A 37 21.93 2.70 -2.98
C LYS A 37 21.39 3.38 -1.73
N HIS A 38 20.14 3.10 -1.36
CA HIS A 38 19.44 3.80 -0.29
C HIS A 38 18.88 2.89 0.80
N ALA A 39 19.24 1.60 0.84
CA ALA A 39 18.83 0.64 1.88
C ALA A 39 18.79 1.24 3.30
N GLY A 40 19.88 1.89 3.74
CA GLY A 40 20.03 2.42 5.09
C GLY A 40 19.32 3.76 5.35
N THR A 41 18.78 4.43 4.34
CA THR A 41 18.23 5.79 4.47
C THR A 41 16.82 5.94 3.90
N LEU A 42 16.34 4.95 3.15
CA LEU A 42 15.06 5.02 2.46
C LEU A 42 13.90 4.90 3.45
N LYS A 43 13.25 6.02 3.73
CA LYS A 43 12.07 6.08 4.61
C LYS A 43 10.74 6.07 3.86
N ARG A 44 10.70 6.66 2.66
CA ARG A 44 9.47 6.83 1.89
C ARG A 44 9.71 6.46 0.44
N LEU A 45 8.82 5.67 -0.12
CA LEU A 45 8.90 5.25 -1.52
C LEU A 45 7.50 5.24 -2.16
N ASP A 46 7.32 6.06 -3.21
CA ASP A 46 6.09 6.12 -4.00
C ASP A 46 6.32 5.59 -5.42
N LEU A 47 5.68 4.47 -5.71
CA LEU A 47 5.72 3.69 -6.94
C LEU A 47 4.30 3.44 -7.46
N ARG A 48 3.31 4.27 -7.07
CA ARG A 48 1.90 4.11 -7.52
C ARG A 48 1.76 4.12 -9.03
N ALA A 49 2.69 4.78 -9.71
CA ALA A 49 2.75 4.86 -11.16
C ALA A 49 3.35 3.61 -11.82
N GLY A 50 3.83 2.62 -11.07
CA GLY A 50 4.56 1.46 -11.60
C GLY A 50 3.97 0.13 -11.17
N TYR A 51 4.22 -0.91 -11.97
CA TYR A 51 4.01 -2.29 -11.55
C TYR A 51 5.31 -2.85 -10.99
N VAL A 52 5.20 -3.47 -9.81
CA VAL A 52 6.33 -4.09 -9.11
C VAL A 52 6.03 -5.57 -8.88
N ARG A 53 6.96 -6.43 -9.29
CA ARG A 53 6.84 -7.87 -9.06
C ARG A 53 7.03 -8.19 -7.59
N LYS A 54 6.36 -9.26 -7.14
CA LYS A 54 6.49 -9.83 -5.78
C LYS A 54 7.95 -10.02 -5.35
N LEU A 55 8.78 -10.57 -6.25
CA LEU A 55 10.20 -10.83 -5.93
C LEU A 55 10.95 -9.53 -5.63
N THR A 56 10.74 -8.49 -6.44
CA THR A 56 11.35 -7.17 -6.24
C THR A 56 10.88 -6.52 -4.94
N MET A 57 9.59 -6.63 -4.61
CA MET A 57 9.07 -6.15 -3.32
C MET A 57 9.75 -6.85 -2.14
N LYS A 58 9.95 -8.17 -2.24
CA LYS A 58 10.68 -8.92 -1.23
C LYS A 58 12.11 -8.37 -1.06
N CYS A 59 12.85 -8.21 -2.16
CA CYS A 59 14.20 -7.64 -2.12
C CYS A 59 14.22 -6.22 -1.52
N LEU A 60 13.22 -5.39 -1.82
CA LEU A 60 13.09 -4.06 -1.26
C LEU A 60 12.93 -4.12 0.28
N PHE A 61 12.07 -4.98 0.80
CA PHE A 61 11.88 -5.11 2.26
C PHE A 61 13.06 -5.76 2.96
N ASP A 62 13.76 -6.69 2.31
CA ASP A 62 14.96 -7.31 2.86
C ASP A 62 16.12 -6.30 3.00
N LYS A 63 16.20 -5.28 2.12
CA LYS A 63 17.28 -4.28 2.12
C LYS A 63 16.92 -2.99 2.86
N CYS A 64 15.69 -2.50 2.72
CA CYS A 64 15.29 -1.18 3.21
C CYS A 64 14.59 -1.26 4.58
N CYS A 65 15.33 -1.57 5.63
CA CYS A 65 14.81 -1.74 7.01
C CYS A 65 14.24 -0.45 7.65
N HIS A 66 14.57 0.72 7.09
CA HIS A 66 14.07 2.02 7.56
C HIS A 66 12.82 2.50 6.81
N LEU A 67 12.21 1.67 5.96
CA LEU A 67 11.05 2.05 5.16
C LEU A 67 9.79 2.23 6.03
N GLU A 68 9.34 3.47 6.14
CA GLU A 68 8.17 3.89 6.92
C GLU A 68 6.91 3.95 6.05
N GLU A 69 7.01 4.43 4.81
CA GLU A 69 5.87 4.62 3.91
C GLU A 69 6.17 4.01 2.54
N LEU A 70 5.29 3.13 2.07
CA LEU A 70 5.37 2.54 0.74
C LEU A 70 4.03 2.67 0.02
N SER A 71 4.04 3.20 -1.19
CA SER A 71 2.88 3.15 -2.08
C SER A 71 3.28 2.46 -3.38
N VAL A 72 2.65 1.34 -3.73
CA VAL A 72 3.11 0.49 -4.84
C VAL A 72 1.95 -0.18 -5.58
N GLY A 73 2.05 -0.24 -6.91
CA GLY A 73 1.20 -1.09 -7.73
C GLY A 73 1.76 -2.52 -7.81
N THR A 74 0.98 -3.53 -7.44
CA THR A 74 1.40 -4.94 -7.52
C THR A 74 0.23 -5.87 -7.88
N CYS A 75 0.47 -7.15 -8.10
CA CYS A 75 -0.59 -8.12 -8.34
C CYS A 75 -1.21 -8.57 -7.00
N ARG A 76 -2.51 -8.94 -6.99
CA ARG A 76 -3.18 -9.42 -5.77
C ARG A 76 -2.46 -10.60 -5.12
N ASN A 77 -1.89 -11.49 -5.94
CA ASN A 77 -1.13 -12.66 -5.45
C ASN A 77 0.18 -12.28 -4.73
N SER A 78 0.69 -11.06 -4.89
CA SER A 78 1.79 -10.55 -4.06
C SER A 78 1.34 -10.25 -2.63
N VAL A 79 0.04 -9.95 -2.47
CA VAL A 79 -0.58 -9.49 -1.22
C VAL A 79 -1.19 -10.64 -0.43
N SER A 80 -1.45 -11.79 -1.07
CA SER A 80 -2.04 -12.94 -0.38
C SER A 80 -1.20 -13.36 0.83
N SER A 81 -1.91 -13.70 1.90
CA SER A 81 -1.46 -13.71 3.29
C SER A 81 -0.16 -14.49 3.49
N SER A 82 0.00 -15.67 2.89
CA SER A 82 1.23 -16.47 3.04
C SER A 82 2.50 -15.80 2.50
N SER A 83 2.36 -14.98 1.46
CA SER A 83 3.49 -14.35 0.78
C SER A 83 3.96 -13.10 1.52
N PHE A 84 3.00 -12.30 1.98
CA PHE A 84 3.27 -11.07 2.71
C PHE A 84 3.76 -11.36 4.13
N LEU A 85 3.21 -12.39 4.78
CA LEU A 85 3.61 -12.84 6.10
C LEU A 85 5.01 -13.48 6.14
N VAL A 86 5.61 -13.85 5.01
CA VAL A 86 7.01 -14.34 4.97
C VAL A 86 8.00 -13.17 4.87
N MET A 87 7.61 -12.02 4.32
CA MET A 87 8.42 -10.79 4.32
C MET A 87 8.54 -10.17 5.73
N ARG A 88 7.84 -10.76 6.71
CA ARG A 88 7.43 -10.21 8.01
C ARG A 88 8.46 -10.30 9.13
N GLN A 89 9.30 -11.33 9.16
CA GLN A 89 9.90 -11.72 10.45
C GLN A 89 11.06 -10.84 10.92
N ASN A 90 11.70 -10.04 10.05
CA ASN A 90 12.98 -9.43 10.43
C ASN A 90 13.09 -7.90 10.26
N TYR A 91 12.24 -7.20 9.49
CA TYR A 91 12.66 -5.89 8.95
C TYR A 91 11.66 -4.72 8.95
N LEU A 92 10.36 -4.92 9.25
CA LEU A 92 9.35 -3.85 9.15
C LEU A 92 9.01 -3.18 10.49
N GLY A 93 9.99 -2.88 11.33
CA GLY A 93 9.74 -2.27 12.65
C GLY A 93 9.04 -0.89 12.60
N PHE A 94 9.18 -0.15 11.49
CA PHE A 94 8.80 1.26 11.40
C PHE A 94 7.76 1.60 10.33
N THR A 95 7.29 0.60 9.59
CA THR A 95 6.32 0.79 8.52
C THR A 95 4.99 1.30 9.07
N ARG A 96 4.52 2.48 8.64
CA ARG A 96 3.27 3.10 9.08
C ARG A 96 2.14 2.92 8.09
N GLN A 97 2.42 3.07 6.80
CA GLN A 97 1.40 3.11 5.76
C GLN A 97 1.84 2.38 4.50
N PHE A 98 1.01 1.43 4.06
CA PHE A 98 1.15 0.71 2.80
C PHE A 98 -0.05 0.97 1.90
N GLU A 99 0.20 1.38 0.67
CA GLU A 99 -0.81 1.44 -0.38
C GLU A 99 -0.47 0.40 -1.46
N LEU A 100 -1.42 -0.49 -1.72
CA LEU A 100 -1.34 -1.56 -2.70
C LEU A 100 -2.39 -1.31 -3.78
N ARG A 101 -1.97 -1.19 -5.03
CA ARG A 101 -2.89 -1.10 -6.16
C ARG A 101 -2.85 -2.37 -6.96
N THR A 102 -3.96 -3.09 -7.02
CA THR A 102 -4.10 -4.25 -7.91
C THR A 102 -4.50 -3.76 -9.30
N LEU A 103 -3.72 -4.12 -10.31
CA LEU A 103 -3.94 -3.63 -11.69
C LEU A 103 -5.11 -4.31 -12.43
N LYS A 104 -5.69 -5.37 -11.86
CA LYS A 104 -6.80 -6.12 -12.50
C LYS A 104 -8.08 -5.95 -11.70
N LYS A 105 -8.84 -4.89 -11.98
CA LYS A 105 -10.07 -4.53 -11.24
C LYS A 105 -11.27 -5.48 -11.50
N GLY A 106 -11.24 -6.31 -12.54
CA GLY A 106 -12.41 -7.10 -12.98
C GLY A 106 -12.49 -8.57 -12.54
N ALA A 107 -11.36 -9.23 -12.23
CA ALA A 107 -11.35 -10.70 -12.09
C ALA A 107 -11.29 -11.19 -10.64
N TYR A 108 -10.90 -10.34 -9.69
CA TYR A 108 -10.49 -10.81 -8.37
C TYR A 108 -11.54 -10.64 -7.27
N GLY A 109 -12.66 -9.95 -7.52
CA GLY A 109 -13.65 -9.66 -6.48
C GLY A 109 -13.12 -8.70 -5.39
N ALA A 110 -14.00 -8.29 -4.50
CA ALA A 110 -13.62 -7.47 -3.33
C ALA A 110 -12.62 -8.25 -2.46
N ILE A 111 -11.72 -7.52 -1.78
CA ILE A 111 -10.87 -8.13 -0.75
C ILE A 111 -11.73 -8.25 0.50
N VAL A 112 -11.71 -9.43 1.10
CA VAL A 112 -12.49 -9.69 2.31
C VAL A 112 -11.74 -9.11 3.51
N THR A 113 -12.47 -8.57 4.48
CA THR A 113 -11.88 -7.90 5.66
C THR A 113 -10.97 -8.85 6.45
N GLU A 114 -11.26 -10.14 6.45
CA GLU A 114 -10.46 -11.19 7.11
C GLU A 114 -9.06 -11.31 6.51
N ASP A 115 -8.91 -11.18 5.19
CA ASP A 115 -7.61 -11.18 4.52
C ASP A 115 -6.78 -9.95 4.94
N VAL A 116 -7.42 -8.78 4.98
CA VAL A 116 -6.80 -7.53 5.42
C VAL A 116 -6.41 -7.61 6.89
N SER A 117 -7.28 -8.20 7.71
CA SER A 117 -7.02 -8.45 9.12
C SER A 117 -5.82 -9.37 9.31
N ALA A 118 -5.70 -10.44 8.52
CA ALA A 118 -4.53 -11.32 8.56
C ALA A 118 -3.23 -10.59 8.18
N ILE A 119 -3.28 -9.66 7.22
CA ILE A 119 -2.13 -8.85 6.80
C ILE A 119 -1.72 -7.86 7.89
N LEU A 120 -2.67 -7.10 8.46
CA LEU A 120 -2.39 -6.09 9.48
C LEU A 120 -2.01 -6.71 10.84
N ASN A 121 -2.66 -7.80 11.25
CA ASN A 121 -2.21 -8.61 12.40
C ASN A 121 -0.84 -9.25 12.12
N GLY A 122 -0.56 -9.50 10.85
CA GLY A 122 0.75 -9.85 10.33
C GLY A 122 1.80 -8.80 10.71
N VAL A 123 1.57 -7.57 10.30
CA VAL A 123 2.54 -6.49 10.41
C VAL A 123 2.03 -5.49 11.44
N THR A 124 2.29 -5.75 12.71
CA THR A 124 1.77 -4.95 13.84
C THR A 124 2.22 -3.49 13.83
N SER A 125 3.32 -3.18 13.13
CA SER A 125 3.79 -1.82 12.87
C SER A 125 2.92 -1.09 11.85
N LEU A 126 2.40 -1.81 10.84
CA LEU A 126 1.57 -1.27 9.78
C LEU A 126 0.26 -0.78 10.37
N ARG A 127 0.00 0.52 10.29
CA ARG A 127 -1.24 1.12 10.82
C ARG A 127 -2.29 1.31 9.75
N ARG A 128 -1.89 1.54 8.51
CA ARG A 128 -2.80 1.88 7.43
C ARG A 128 -2.50 1.05 6.19
N LEU A 129 -3.49 0.32 5.71
CA LEU A 129 -3.42 -0.46 4.49
C LEU A 129 -4.48 0.07 3.53
N ILE A 130 -4.07 0.51 2.36
CA ILE A 130 -4.97 0.93 1.29
C ILE A 130 -4.86 -0.11 0.18
N ILE A 131 -5.97 -0.74 -0.22
CA ILE A 131 -6.00 -1.66 -1.35
C ILE A 131 -7.07 -1.25 -2.34
N ASN A 132 -6.68 -0.95 -3.58
CA ASN A 132 -7.62 -0.53 -4.64
C ASN A 132 -8.54 0.64 -4.23
N ASP A 133 -7.99 1.62 -3.52
CA ASP A 133 -8.70 2.76 -2.92
C ASP A 133 -9.58 2.44 -1.71
N ASP A 134 -9.80 1.17 -1.35
CA ASP A 134 -10.41 0.83 -0.07
C ASP A 134 -9.36 0.95 1.03
N GLU A 135 -9.74 1.52 2.16
CA GLU A 135 -8.81 1.87 3.22
C GLU A 135 -9.16 1.18 4.53
N TRP A 136 -8.14 0.57 5.14
CA TRP A 136 -8.22 -0.07 6.44
C TRP A 136 -7.17 0.53 7.37
N GLU A 137 -7.60 0.76 8.60
CA GLU A 137 -6.75 1.19 9.71
C GLU A 137 -6.73 0.09 10.77
N GLY A 138 -5.52 -0.25 11.20
CA GLY A 138 -5.26 -1.15 12.31
C GLY A 138 -4.83 -0.36 13.54
N SER A 139 -5.44 -0.67 14.68
CA SER A 139 -5.23 0.01 15.95
C SER A 139 -5.17 -1.00 17.09
N TRP A 140 -4.34 -0.71 18.09
CA TRP A 140 -4.30 -1.48 19.32
C TRP A 140 -5.37 -0.97 20.27
N ALA A 141 -6.17 -1.88 20.82
CA ALA A 141 -7.12 -1.59 21.89
C ALA A 141 -6.87 -2.51 23.08
N LEU A 142 -7.17 -2.02 24.27
CA LEU A 142 -7.19 -2.83 25.48
C LEU A 142 -8.56 -3.52 25.57
N ALA A 143 -8.57 -4.85 25.54
CA ALA A 143 -9.78 -5.62 25.78
C ALA A 143 -10.23 -5.48 27.24
N THR A 144 -11.52 -5.73 27.50
CA THR A 144 -12.09 -5.73 28.86
C THR A 144 -11.42 -6.74 29.80
N THR A 145 -10.80 -7.77 29.23
CA THR A 145 -10.01 -8.79 29.95
C THR A 145 -8.59 -8.33 30.31
N GLY A 146 -8.19 -7.12 29.90
CA GLY A 146 -6.84 -6.57 30.11
C GLY A 146 -5.81 -6.99 29.05
N GLY A 147 -6.19 -7.82 28.07
CA GLY A 147 -5.33 -8.17 26.94
C GLY A 147 -5.26 -7.07 25.88
N LEU A 148 -4.13 -6.92 25.19
CA LEU A 148 -4.03 -6.08 24.00
C LEU A 148 -4.58 -6.84 22.80
N CYS A 149 -5.62 -6.30 22.16
CA CYS A 149 -6.14 -6.79 20.89
C CYS A 149 -5.82 -5.79 19.77
N TYR A 150 -5.56 -6.33 18.58
CA TYR A 150 -5.35 -5.52 17.39
C TYR A 150 -6.63 -5.51 16.57
N ASN A 151 -7.27 -4.34 16.51
CA ASN A 151 -8.54 -4.12 15.83
C ASN A 151 -8.29 -3.53 14.45
N VAL A 152 -8.96 -4.09 13.45
CA VAL A 152 -8.92 -3.59 12.07
C VAL A 152 -10.28 -3.00 11.72
N LYS A 153 -10.28 -1.75 11.28
CA LYS A 153 -11.48 -1.01 10.88
C LYS A 153 -11.32 -0.53 9.45
N GLN A 154 -12.34 -0.74 8.62
CA GLN A 154 -12.41 -0.09 7.31
C GLN A 154 -12.85 1.36 7.50
N LEU A 155 -12.09 2.32 6.98
CA LEU A 155 -12.33 3.76 7.20
C LEU A 155 -13.36 4.32 6.23
N GLU A 156 -13.18 4.07 4.94
CA GLU A 156 -14.14 4.44 3.91
C GLU A 156 -14.21 3.31 2.86
N PRO A 157 -15.31 2.53 2.82
CA PRO A 157 -15.57 1.70 1.65
C PRO A 157 -15.82 2.63 0.47
N GLN A 158 -15.19 2.36 -0.69
CA GLN A 158 -15.47 3.18 -1.88
C GLN A 158 -16.98 3.22 -2.13
N ARG A 159 -17.56 4.43 -2.13
CA ARG A 159 -18.91 4.66 -2.64
C ARG A 159 -18.88 4.27 -4.12
N LYS A 160 -19.33 3.04 -4.42
CA LYS A 160 -19.51 2.50 -5.78
C LYS A 160 -20.44 3.35 -6.67
N ASN A 161 -21.01 4.44 -6.15
CA ASN A 161 -22.11 5.17 -6.76
C ASN A 161 -21.75 6.52 -7.40
N LEU A 162 -20.48 6.90 -7.53
CA LEU A 162 -20.14 8.17 -8.20
C LEU A 162 -20.45 8.17 -9.72
N TRP A 163 -20.88 7.04 -10.28
CA TRP A 163 -21.20 6.91 -11.72
C TRP A 163 -22.61 6.37 -12.01
N ALA A 164 -23.48 6.26 -10.99
CA ALA A 164 -24.91 6.01 -11.22
C ALA A 164 -25.67 7.30 -11.59
N LEU A 165 -25.04 8.18 -12.36
CA LEU A 165 -25.74 9.29 -12.99
C LEU A 165 -26.33 8.75 -14.30
N PRO A 166 -27.66 8.76 -14.47
CA PRO A 166 -28.25 8.47 -15.76
C PRO A 166 -27.76 9.53 -16.75
N PHE A 167 -27.20 9.09 -17.87
CA PHE A 167 -27.03 9.94 -19.05
C PHE A 167 -28.39 10.21 -19.69
#